data_AF-A0A349FHU2-F1
#
_entry.id   AF-A0A349FHU2-F1
#
_cell.length_a   1.000
_cell.length_b   1.000
_cell.length_c   1.000
_cell.angle_alpha   90.00
_cell.angle_beta   90.00
_cell.angle_gamma   90.00
#
_symmetry.space_group_name_H-M   'P 1'
#
loop_
_entity.id
_entity.type
_entity.pdbx_description
1 polymer ?
#
loop_
_entity_poly.entity_id
_entity_poly.type
_entity_poly.pdbx_seq_one_letter_code
_entity_poly.pdbx_strand_id
1 'polypeptide(L)'
;MQFSKYTSSNSLVGSRDIIETEFEWYVKREFERLGIQKAYISIIDKEKTSIYSYAYFIESVGLDIYFQNLDYDVFLTHYLKYHLIGSLCYLQDLVDINTIRCDIFNDVIKNSIGFEHSVAAIGKITDDYHVIFSSHSDMRPSYKAMKQYQLLWHFIVNWATTRVFHDKTMDSIRQLKCHADSTVKQLTYAEIAVLNLLLRGLDGAEVARVRGVSKETVKSQLKQILHKTNSRHQNQLFAKYYLGELDANLKR
;
A
#
# COMPACT_ATOMS: atom_id res chain seq x y z
N MET A 1 10.41 -30.26 -25.26
CA MET A 1 9.99 -28.93 -24.81
C MET A 1 9.40 -29.08 -23.42
N GLN A 2 10.18 -28.68 -22.41
CA GLN A 2 9.84 -28.74 -20.99
C GLN A 2 9.01 -27.51 -20.62
N PHE A 3 7.92 -27.69 -19.86
CA PHE A 3 7.65 -26.86 -18.69
C PHE A 3 7.06 -27.76 -17.61
N SER A 4 7.87 -27.97 -16.58
CA SER A 4 7.62 -28.85 -15.45
C SER A 4 7.36 -27.98 -14.22
N LYS A 5 6.30 -28.35 -13.48
CA LYS A 5 6.13 -28.20 -12.03
C LYS A 5 6.10 -26.77 -11.48
N TYR A 6 4.90 -26.21 -11.41
CA TYR A 6 4.53 -25.38 -10.27
C TYR A 6 4.33 -26.29 -9.06
N THR A 7 5.33 -26.32 -8.18
CA THR A 7 5.20 -26.87 -6.83
C THR A 7 4.37 -25.92 -5.98
N SER A 8 3.17 -26.38 -5.65
CA SER A 8 2.34 -25.86 -4.58
C SER A 8 3.10 -25.91 -3.25
N SER A 9 3.34 -24.75 -2.65
CA SER A 9 3.65 -24.66 -1.22
C SER A 9 2.44 -24.06 -0.51
N ASN A 10 1.78 -24.91 0.27
CA ASN A 10 0.69 -24.59 1.18
C ASN A 10 1.02 -23.39 2.09
N SER A 11 0.30 -22.28 1.93
CA SER A 11 0.05 -21.32 3.01
C SER A 11 -1.40 -21.48 3.47
N LEU A 12 -1.55 -22.02 4.68
CA LEU A 12 -2.81 -22.08 5.42
C LEU A 12 -3.13 -20.69 5.98
N VAL A 13 -3.65 -19.78 5.13
CA VAL A 13 -4.64 -18.73 5.47
C VAL A 13 -5.37 -18.40 4.17
N GLY A 14 -6.57 -18.95 4.00
CA GLY A 14 -7.38 -18.83 2.79
C GLY A 14 -8.15 -17.51 2.69
N SER A 15 -7.45 -16.39 2.56
CA SER A 15 -7.98 -15.18 1.93
C SER A 15 -6.90 -14.62 1.02
N ARG A 16 -7.13 -14.65 -0.30
CA ARG A 16 -6.30 -13.84 -1.21
C ARG A 16 -6.66 -12.39 -0.90
N ASP A 17 -5.77 -11.66 -0.25
CA ASP A 17 -5.87 -10.21 -0.16
C ASP A 17 -5.92 -9.67 -1.60
N ILE A 18 -6.91 -8.82 -1.89
CA ILE A 18 -7.02 -8.15 -3.19
C ILE A 18 -5.87 -7.16 -3.26
N ILE A 19 -4.88 -7.46 -4.12
CA ILE A 19 -3.75 -6.55 -4.38
C ILE A 19 -4.27 -5.30 -5.10
N GLU A 20 -3.53 -4.19 -4.99
CA GLU A 20 -3.95 -2.87 -5.53
C GLU A 20 -4.43 -2.96 -6.99
N THR A 21 -3.72 -3.71 -7.84
CA THR A 21 -4.08 -3.86 -9.26
C THR A 21 -5.40 -4.60 -9.48
N GLU A 22 -5.73 -5.58 -8.64
CA GLU A 22 -7.02 -6.27 -8.70
C GLU A 22 -8.14 -5.34 -8.22
N PHE A 23 -7.90 -4.58 -7.14
CA PHE A 23 -8.86 -3.60 -6.63
C PHE A 23 -9.20 -2.55 -7.69
N GLU A 24 -8.20 -1.93 -8.30
CA GLU A 24 -8.38 -0.93 -9.35
C GLU A 24 -9.13 -1.50 -10.55
N TRP A 25 -8.88 -2.75 -10.92
CA TRP A 25 -9.61 -3.42 -11.99
C TRP A 25 -11.10 -3.57 -11.67
N TYR A 26 -11.45 -4.04 -10.47
CA TYR A 26 -12.85 -4.17 -10.06
C TYR A 26 -13.55 -2.82 -10.00
N VAL A 27 -12.90 -1.82 -9.37
CA VAL A 27 -13.44 -0.46 -9.25
C VAL A 27 -13.64 0.17 -10.61
N LYS A 28 -12.66 0.09 -11.51
CA LYS A 28 -12.76 0.60 -12.88
C LYS A 28 -13.98 0.02 -13.60
N ARG A 29 -14.20 -1.29 -13.52
CA ARG A 29 -15.34 -1.95 -14.16
C ARG A 29 -16.66 -1.43 -13.60
N GLU A 30 -16.73 -1.18 -12.29
CA GLU A 30 -17.91 -0.59 -11.67
C GLU A 30 -18.11 0.87 -12.06
N PHE A 31 -17.03 1.64 -12.22
CA PHE A 31 -17.10 3.01 -12.73
C PHE A 31 -17.70 3.06 -14.13
N GLU A 32 -17.21 2.22 -15.04
CA GLU A 32 -17.74 2.11 -16.41
C GLU A 32 -19.22 1.72 -16.40
N ARG A 33 -19.62 0.76 -15.56
CA ARG A 33 -21.02 0.33 -15.44
C ARG A 33 -21.95 1.43 -14.89
N LEU A 34 -21.43 2.28 -14.01
CA LEU A 34 -22.18 3.39 -13.41
C LEU A 34 -22.20 4.65 -14.29
N GLY A 35 -21.45 4.67 -15.40
CA GLY A 35 -21.27 5.89 -16.20
C GLY A 35 -20.50 6.98 -15.45
N ILE A 36 -19.57 6.57 -14.58
CA ILE A 36 -18.63 7.48 -13.94
C ILE A 36 -17.60 7.89 -14.97
N GLN A 37 -17.38 9.20 -15.11
CA GLN A 37 -16.39 9.72 -16.03
C GLN A 37 -15.07 9.97 -15.35
N LYS A 38 -15.14 10.50 -14.13
CA LYS A 38 -13.97 10.83 -13.33
C LYS A 38 -14.19 10.36 -11.91
N ALA A 39 -13.15 9.84 -11.28
CA ALA A 39 -13.22 9.49 -9.87
C ALA A 39 -11.85 9.54 -9.20
N TYR A 40 -11.89 9.73 -7.89
CA TYR A 40 -10.73 9.73 -7.02
C TYR A 40 -11.03 8.88 -5.80
N ILE A 41 -10.10 7.97 -5.48
CA ILE A 41 -10.08 7.20 -4.24
C ILE A 41 -8.74 7.47 -3.57
N SER A 42 -8.76 7.77 -2.28
CA SER A 42 -7.52 7.88 -1.51
C SER A 42 -7.69 7.35 -0.09
N ILE A 43 -6.61 6.81 0.46
CA ILE A 43 -6.49 6.54 1.88
C ILE A 43 -5.52 7.57 2.44
N ILE A 44 -6.01 8.42 3.34
CA ILE A 44 -5.22 9.45 3.98
C ILE A 44 -5.00 9.12 5.45
N ASP A 45 -3.83 9.52 5.96
CA ASP A 45 -3.55 9.48 7.39
C ASP A 45 -4.04 10.76 8.11
N LYS A 46 -3.78 10.84 9.42
CA LYS A 46 -4.11 12.00 10.27
C LYS A 46 -3.39 13.29 9.87
N GLU A 47 -2.25 13.18 9.19
CA GLU A 47 -1.47 14.30 8.67
C GLU A 47 -1.96 14.71 7.27
N LYS A 48 -3.03 14.07 6.78
CA LYS A 48 -3.60 14.22 5.43
C LYS A 48 -2.63 13.77 4.33
N THR A 49 -1.65 12.93 4.66
CA THR A 49 -0.77 12.31 3.67
C THR A 49 -1.47 11.11 3.06
N SER A 50 -1.50 11.05 1.73
CA SER A 50 -2.07 9.92 1.00
C SER A 50 -1.11 8.73 1.03
N ILE A 51 -1.53 7.62 1.63
CA ILE A 51 -0.79 6.34 1.61
C ILE A 51 -1.25 5.41 0.46
N TYR A 52 -2.35 5.78 -0.19
CA TYR A 52 -2.83 5.16 -1.42
C TYR A 52 -3.69 6.18 -2.17
N SER A 53 -3.55 6.25 -3.49
CA SER A 53 -4.39 7.08 -4.33
C SER A 53 -4.63 6.43 -5.68
N TYR A 54 -5.88 6.45 -6.13
CA TYR A 54 -6.29 6.01 -7.45
C TYR A 54 -7.14 7.09 -8.12
N ALA A 55 -6.69 7.54 -9.27
CA ALA A 55 -7.36 8.55 -10.09
C ALA A 55 -7.85 7.92 -11.39
N TYR A 56 -9.15 8.00 -11.64
CA TYR A 56 -9.78 7.53 -12.86
C TYR A 56 -10.11 8.74 -13.73
N PHE A 57 -9.42 8.88 -14.86
CA PHE A 57 -9.56 10.00 -15.83
C PHE A 57 -9.47 11.41 -15.23
N ILE A 58 -8.83 11.57 -14.07
CA ILE A 58 -8.43 12.87 -13.55
C ILE A 58 -6.94 13.02 -13.80
N GLU A 59 -6.55 14.07 -14.51
CA GLU A 59 -5.15 14.39 -14.77
C GLU A 59 -4.44 14.82 -13.48
N SER A 60 -3.16 14.49 -13.36
CA SER A 60 -2.36 14.85 -12.17
C SER A 60 -2.37 16.34 -11.91
N VAL A 61 -2.25 17.16 -12.96
CA VAL A 61 -2.30 18.63 -12.86
C VAL A 61 -3.64 19.11 -12.28
N GLY A 62 -4.74 18.48 -12.67
CA GLY A 62 -6.06 18.78 -12.12
C GLY A 62 -6.15 18.47 -10.61
N LEU A 63 -5.60 17.34 -10.18
CA LEU A 63 -5.53 16.98 -8.76
C LEU A 63 -4.61 17.93 -7.98
N ASP A 64 -3.47 18.31 -8.54
CA ASP A 64 -2.54 19.24 -7.88
C ASP A 64 -3.21 20.60 -7.64
N ILE A 65 -3.91 21.12 -8.65
CA ILE A 65 -4.70 22.36 -8.53
C ILE A 65 -5.78 22.20 -7.45
N TYR A 66 -6.51 21.08 -7.45
CA TYR A 66 -7.54 20.80 -6.45
C TYR A 66 -6.96 20.81 -5.02
N PHE A 67 -5.87 20.08 -4.78
CA PHE A 67 -5.28 19.99 -3.44
C PHE A 67 -4.67 21.30 -2.95
N GLN A 68 -4.09 22.10 -3.86
CA GLN A 68 -3.58 23.44 -3.51
C GLN A 68 -4.70 24.41 -3.10
N ASN A 69 -5.95 24.13 -3.49
CA ASN A 69 -7.11 24.99 -3.24
C ASN A 69 -8.15 24.31 -2.32
N LEU A 70 -7.79 23.22 -1.63
CA LEU A 70 -8.73 22.38 -0.88
C LEU A 70 -9.57 23.15 0.15
N ASP A 71 -9.02 24.20 0.74
CA ASP A 71 -9.72 25.05 1.72
C ASP A 71 -10.95 25.79 1.14
N TYR A 72 -11.03 25.88 -0.19
CA TYR A 72 -12.17 26.48 -0.90
C TYR A 72 -13.18 25.43 -1.41
N ASP A 73 -13.00 24.15 -1.10
CA ASP A 73 -13.98 23.12 -1.43
C ASP A 73 -15.23 23.26 -0.54
N VAL A 74 -16.28 23.84 -1.12
CA VAL A 74 -17.55 24.11 -0.46
C VAL A 74 -18.28 22.82 -0.08
N PHE A 75 -18.18 21.77 -0.90
CA PHE A 75 -18.83 20.50 -0.63
C PHE A 75 -18.13 19.77 0.52
N LEU A 76 -16.80 19.70 0.50
CA LEU A 76 -16.02 19.10 1.59
C LEU A 76 -16.25 19.86 2.91
N THR A 77 -16.22 21.19 2.88
CA THR A 77 -16.50 22.02 4.06
C THR A 77 -17.88 21.74 4.63
N HIS A 78 -18.90 21.67 3.77
CA HIS A 78 -20.26 21.32 4.19
C HIS A 78 -20.31 19.91 4.78
N TYR A 79 -19.71 18.94 4.10
CA TYR A 79 -19.70 17.54 4.52
C TYR A 79 -19.10 17.36 5.93
N LEU A 80 -17.99 18.03 6.22
CA LEU A 80 -17.34 18.01 7.53
C LEU A 80 -18.16 18.75 8.59
N LYS A 81 -18.71 19.92 8.26
CA LYS A 81 -19.52 20.74 9.18
C LYS A 81 -20.77 20.00 9.68
N TYR A 82 -21.40 19.19 8.82
CA TYR A 82 -22.62 18.45 9.16
C TYR A 82 -22.35 17.00 9.60
N HIS A 83 -21.10 16.66 9.93
CA HIS A 83 -20.72 15.35 10.45
C HIS A 83 -21.14 14.18 9.55
N LEU A 84 -21.06 14.35 8.23
CA LEU A 84 -21.52 13.34 7.27
C LEU A 84 -20.53 12.17 7.08
N ILE A 85 -19.41 12.13 7.82
CA ILE A 85 -18.43 11.04 7.76
C ILE A 85 -19.14 9.69 7.94
N GLY A 86 -18.87 8.77 7.03
CA GLY A 86 -19.49 7.45 6.88
C GLY A 86 -20.64 7.43 5.85
N SER A 87 -21.19 8.58 5.51
CA SER A 87 -22.35 8.68 4.61
C SER A 87 -21.94 8.91 3.15
N LEU A 88 -22.49 8.12 2.25
CA LEU A 88 -22.36 8.36 0.81
C LEU A 88 -23.42 9.36 0.36
N CYS A 89 -22.97 10.50 -0.13
CA CYS A 89 -23.85 11.63 -0.45
C CYS A 89 -23.74 12.01 -1.92
N TYR A 90 -24.87 12.40 -2.50
CA TYR A 90 -24.89 13.13 -3.76
C TYR A 90 -24.70 14.62 -3.44
N LEU A 91 -23.60 15.22 -3.91
CA LEU A 91 -23.11 16.51 -3.42
C LEU A 91 -24.05 17.67 -3.72
N GLN A 92 -24.69 17.67 -4.89
CA GLN A 92 -25.63 18.73 -5.27
C GLN A 92 -26.96 18.69 -4.48
N ASP A 93 -27.23 17.63 -3.69
CA ASP A 93 -28.33 17.66 -2.70
C ASP A 93 -27.90 18.32 -1.37
N LEU A 94 -26.59 18.44 -1.10
CA LEU A 94 -26.07 19.07 0.11
C LEU A 94 -25.99 20.59 -0.03
N VAL A 95 -25.52 21.05 -1.19
CA VAL A 95 -25.36 22.47 -1.51
C VAL A 95 -25.83 22.72 -2.93
N ASP A 96 -26.75 23.67 -3.10
CA ASP A 96 -27.17 24.12 -4.44
C ASP A 96 -26.02 24.88 -5.10
N ILE A 97 -25.49 24.32 -6.19
CA ILE A 97 -24.35 24.85 -6.92
C ILE A 97 -24.57 26.29 -7.42
N ASN A 98 -25.82 26.69 -7.68
CA ASN A 98 -26.16 28.03 -8.17
C ASN A 98 -26.05 29.10 -7.08
N THR A 99 -25.98 28.67 -5.81
CA THR A 99 -25.87 29.57 -4.66
C THR A 99 -24.43 29.82 -4.23
N ILE A 100 -23.46 29.06 -4.77
CA ILE A 100 -22.06 29.16 -4.40
C ILE A 100 -21.45 30.43 -5.00
N ARG A 101 -21.00 31.35 -4.13
CA ARG A 101 -20.39 32.64 -4.49
C ARG A 101 -18.87 32.66 -4.41
N CYS A 102 -18.22 31.53 -4.14
CA CYS A 102 -16.77 31.46 -4.03
C CYS A 102 -16.15 31.37 -5.44
N ASP A 103 -15.44 32.41 -5.86
CA ASP A 103 -14.84 32.49 -7.19
C ASP A 103 -13.77 31.41 -7.39
N ILE A 104 -12.92 31.15 -6.37
CA ILE A 104 -11.91 30.08 -6.44
C ILE A 104 -12.58 28.71 -6.62
N PHE A 105 -13.70 28.47 -5.95
CA PHE A 105 -14.45 27.23 -6.15
C PHE A 105 -14.98 27.12 -7.58
N ASN A 106 -15.67 28.16 -8.07
CA ASN A 106 -16.35 28.14 -9.36
C ASN A 106 -15.39 28.13 -10.55
N ASP A 107 -14.28 28.87 -10.47
CA ASP A 107 -13.38 29.12 -11.60
C ASP A 107 -12.17 28.17 -11.60
N VAL A 108 -11.74 27.70 -10.43
CA VAL A 108 -10.55 26.84 -10.30
C VAL A 108 -10.94 25.41 -9.97
N ILE A 109 -11.56 25.17 -8.81
CA ILE A 109 -11.86 23.82 -8.31
C ILE A 109 -12.84 23.10 -9.24
N LYS A 110 -13.96 23.75 -9.57
CA LYS A 110 -15.02 23.16 -10.39
C LYS A 110 -14.49 22.70 -11.75
N ASN A 111 -13.61 23.48 -12.36
CA ASN A 111 -13.03 23.20 -13.67
C ASN A 111 -11.95 22.11 -13.62
N SER A 112 -11.18 22.04 -12.52
CA SER A 112 -10.14 21.02 -12.36
C SER A 112 -10.69 19.60 -12.25
N ILE A 113 -11.79 19.41 -11.52
CA ILE A 113 -12.36 18.08 -11.22
C ILE A 113 -13.64 17.79 -12.01
N GLY A 114 -14.49 18.78 -12.26
CA GLY A 114 -15.78 18.62 -12.97
C GLY A 114 -16.95 18.27 -12.05
N PHE A 115 -17.40 19.22 -11.21
CA PHE A 115 -18.49 19.02 -10.24
C PHE A 115 -19.91 19.16 -10.83
N GLU A 116 -20.24 18.42 -11.88
CA GLU A 116 -21.59 18.44 -12.48
C GLU A 116 -22.59 17.62 -11.64
N HIS A 117 -22.42 16.29 -11.64
CA HIS A 117 -23.15 15.40 -10.77
C HIS A 117 -22.15 14.53 -10.02
N SER A 118 -22.04 14.74 -8.71
CA SER A 118 -20.96 14.17 -7.91
C SER A 118 -21.47 13.36 -6.74
N VAL A 119 -20.90 12.18 -6.55
CA VAL A 119 -21.18 11.32 -5.39
C VAL A 119 -19.89 11.16 -4.62
N ALA A 120 -19.92 11.46 -3.32
CA ALA A 120 -18.73 11.39 -2.49
C ALA A 120 -19.01 10.82 -1.10
N ALA A 121 -17.96 10.27 -0.49
CA ALA A 121 -17.97 9.80 0.88
C ALA A 121 -16.58 9.93 1.51
N ILE A 122 -16.57 10.11 2.82
CA ILE A 122 -15.39 9.92 3.66
C ILE A 122 -15.74 8.82 4.67
N GLY A 123 -14.93 7.76 4.71
CA GLY A 123 -15.11 6.63 5.61
C GLY A 123 -13.98 6.62 6.64
N LYS A 124 -14.34 6.45 7.91
CA LYS A 124 -13.35 6.25 8.98
C LYS A 124 -12.89 4.79 8.97
N ILE A 125 -11.57 4.58 8.87
CA ILE A 125 -10.96 3.24 9.00
C ILE A 125 -10.50 3.03 10.44
N THR A 126 -9.70 3.97 10.95
CA THR A 126 -9.27 4.06 12.36
C THR A 126 -9.25 5.54 12.77
N ASP A 127 -8.82 5.86 13.99
CA ASP A 127 -8.63 7.26 14.38
C ASP A 127 -7.56 7.97 13.53
N ASP A 128 -6.59 7.22 13.01
CA ASP A 128 -5.48 7.76 12.22
C ASP A 128 -5.70 7.71 10.72
N TYR A 129 -6.73 7.02 10.22
CA TYR A 129 -6.87 6.74 8.78
C TYR A 129 -8.30 6.90 8.30
N HIS A 130 -8.45 7.57 7.16
CA HIS A 130 -9.71 7.75 6.46
C HIS A 130 -9.58 7.32 4.99
N VAL A 131 -10.64 6.76 4.44
CA VAL A 131 -10.79 6.57 3.00
C VAL A 131 -11.70 7.66 2.44
N ILE A 132 -11.28 8.25 1.33
CA ILE A 132 -12.02 9.27 0.59
C ILE A 132 -12.41 8.65 -0.75
N PHE A 133 -13.65 8.87 -1.15
CA PHE A 133 -14.16 8.54 -2.47
C PHE A 133 -14.92 9.75 -3.03
N SER A 134 -14.60 10.13 -4.27
CA SER A 134 -15.36 11.11 -5.05
C SER A 134 -15.51 10.61 -6.47
N SER A 135 -16.72 10.69 -7.03
CA SER A 135 -16.99 10.42 -8.44
C SER A 135 -17.76 11.56 -9.08
N HIS A 136 -17.60 11.69 -10.39
CA HIS A 136 -18.19 12.74 -11.20
C HIS A 136 -18.72 12.16 -12.52
N SER A 137 -19.92 12.59 -12.88
CA SER A 137 -20.68 12.17 -14.06
C SER A 137 -21.45 13.35 -14.65
N ASP A 138 -21.82 13.26 -15.94
CA ASP A 138 -22.70 14.23 -16.61
C ASP A 138 -24.16 14.16 -16.15
N MET A 139 -24.57 13.06 -15.51
CA MET A 139 -25.97 12.81 -15.17
C MET A 139 -26.14 12.51 -13.70
N ARG A 140 -27.24 13.03 -13.13
CA ARG A 140 -27.67 12.69 -11.78
C ARG A 140 -27.88 11.17 -11.68
N PRO A 141 -27.30 10.49 -10.69
CA PRO A 141 -27.50 9.06 -10.52
C PRO A 141 -28.98 8.76 -10.22
N SER A 142 -29.52 7.78 -10.94
CA SER A 142 -30.85 7.23 -10.63
C SER A 142 -30.86 6.55 -9.25
N TYR A 143 -32.05 6.30 -8.69
CA TYR A 143 -32.18 5.55 -7.44
C TYR A 143 -31.51 4.15 -7.50
N LYS A 144 -31.61 3.46 -8.65
CA LYS A 144 -30.94 2.18 -8.88
C LYS A 144 -29.41 2.34 -8.90
N ALA A 145 -28.92 3.39 -9.56
CA ALA A 145 -27.49 3.68 -9.58
C ALA A 145 -26.97 4.02 -8.17
N MET A 146 -27.73 4.79 -7.37
CA MET A 146 -27.36 5.10 -5.99
C MET A 146 -27.22 3.85 -5.11
N LYS A 147 -28.06 2.83 -5.29
CA LYS A 147 -27.87 1.54 -4.60
C LYS A 147 -26.56 0.85 -5.00
N GLN A 148 -26.16 0.94 -6.26
CA GLN A 148 -24.91 0.36 -6.73
C GLN A 148 -23.70 1.15 -6.23
N TYR A 149 -23.80 2.48 -6.18
CA TYR A 149 -22.85 3.35 -5.51
C TYR A 149 -22.63 2.97 -4.04
N GLN A 150 -23.70 2.64 -3.31
CA GLN A 150 -23.58 2.16 -1.93
C GLN A 150 -22.82 0.82 -1.85
N LEU A 151 -23.08 -0.13 -2.74
CA LEU A 151 -22.33 -1.39 -2.78
C LEU A 151 -20.85 -1.16 -3.08
N LEU A 152 -20.55 -0.31 -4.06
CA LEU A 152 -19.19 0.09 -4.41
C LEU A 152 -18.49 0.78 -3.23
N TRP A 153 -19.19 1.67 -2.52
CA TRP A 153 -18.66 2.33 -1.34
C TRP A 153 -18.30 1.34 -0.23
N HIS A 154 -19.18 0.40 0.11
CA HIS A 154 -18.88 -0.64 1.09
C HIS A 154 -17.67 -1.49 0.66
N PHE A 155 -17.57 -1.83 -0.62
CA PHE A 155 -16.42 -2.56 -1.16
C PHE A 155 -15.11 -1.77 -0.97
N ILE A 156 -15.10 -0.48 -1.32
CA ILE A 156 -13.94 0.41 -1.17
C ILE A 156 -13.53 0.51 0.31
N VAL A 157 -14.48 0.75 1.22
CA VAL A 157 -14.21 0.83 2.66
C VAL A 157 -13.61 -0.46 3.20
N ASN A 158 -14.20 -1.60 2.85
CA ASN A 158 -13.71 -2.91 3.30
C ASN A 158 -12.30 -3.19 2.78
N TRP A 159 -12.04 -2.92 1.50
CA TRP A 159 -10.72 -3.08 0.92
C TRP A 159 -9.68 -2.18 1.59
N ALA A 160 -9.99 -0.88 1.75
CA ALA A 160 -9.11 0.09 2.40
C ALA A 160 -8.82 -0.31 3.85
N THR A 161 -9.83 -0.81 4.55
CA THR A 161 -9.69 -1.33 5.93
C THR A 161 -8.73 -2.51 5.97
N THR A 162 -8.94 -3.53 5.13
CA THR A 162 -8.05 -4.69 5.06
C THR A 162 -6.61 -4.28 4.77
N ARG A 163 -6.39 -3.36 3.83
CA ARG A 163 -5.06 -2.84 3.49
C ARG A 163 -4.38 -2.18 4.69
N VAL A 164 -5.04 -1.21 5.33
CA VAL A 164 -4.45 -0.47 6.47
C VAL A 164 -4.11 -1.42 7.62
N PHE A 165 -4.98 -2.39 7.92
CA PHE A 165 -4.70 -3.40 8.94
C PHE A 165 -3.59 -4.37 8.54
N HIS A 166 -3.49 -4.75 7.26
CA HIS A 166 -2.38 -5.55 6.76
C HIS A 166 -1.05 -4.82 6.98
N ASP A 167 -0.95 -3.55 6.57
CA ASP A 167 0.27 -2.76 6.73
C ASP A 167 0.67 -2.61 8.20
N LYS A 168 -0.28 -2.24 9.08
CA LYS A 168 -0.05 -2.15 10.53
C LYS A 168 0.40 -3.49 11.13
N THR A 169 -0.17 -4.60 10.66
CA THR A 169 0.21 -5.95 11.10
C THR A 169 1.62 -6.28 10.66
N MET A 170 1.97 -5.97 9.41
CA MET A 170 3.32 -6.19 8.88
C MET A 170 4.36 -5.35 9.61
N ASP A 171 4.05 -4.11 9.96
CA ASP A 171 4.93 -3.26 10.78
C ASP A 171 5.10 -3.81 12.20
N SER A 172 4.02 -4.29 12.82
CA SER A 172 4.09 -4.95 14.13
C SER A 172 4.95 -6.22 14.08
N ILE A 173 4.82 -7.02 13.02
CA ILE A 173 5.66 -8.20 12.79
C ILE A 173 7.13 -7.79 12.62
N ARG A 174 7.42 -6.72 11.86
CA ARG A 174 8.79 -6.19 11.70
C ARG A 174 9.37 -5.76 13.05
N GLN A 175 8.62 -5.03 13.87
CA GLN A 175 9.06 -4.62 15.20
C GLN A 175 9.31 -5.81 16.13
N LEU A 176 8.42 -6.82 16.13
CA LEU A 176 8.61 -8.05 16.91
C LEU A 176 9.84 -8.84 16.43
N LYS A 177 10.10 -8.89 15.12
CA LYS A 177 11.32 -9.49 14.58
C LYS A 177 12.56 -8.72 15.03
N CYS A 178 12.56 -7.39 14.97
CA CYS A 178 13.67 -6.57 15.46
C CYS A 178 13.95 -6.78 16.96
N HIS A 179 12.90 -6.96 17.78
CA HIS A 179 13.06 -7.27 19.20
C HIS A 179 13.47 -8.72 19.47
N ALA A 180 13.06 -9.68 18.64
CA ALA A 180 13.58 -11.04 18.71
C ALA A 180 15.06 -11.10 18.26
N ASP A 181 15.44 -10.29 17.27
CA ASP A 181 16.77 -10.22 16.69
C ASP A 181 17.79 -9.44 17.54
N SER A 182 17.37 -8.78 18.63
CA SER A 182 18.33 -8.28 19.63
C SER A 182 19.08 -9.42 20.36
N THR A 183 18.75 -10.68 20.07
CA THR A 183 19.50 -11.87 20.49
C THR A 183 20.39 -12.48 19.39
N VAL A 184 20.32 -11.98 18.15
CA VAL A 184 21.26 -12.37 17.09
C VAL A 184 22.59 -11.70 17.37
N LYS A 185 23.53 -12.47 17.93
CA LYS A 185 24.94 -12.04 18.04
C LYS A 185 25.40 -11.60 16.66
N GLN A 186 25.67 -10.31 16.49
CA GLN A 186 26.11 -9.73 15.22
C GLN A 186 27.28 -10.54 14.64
N LEU A 187 27.24 -10.73 13.32
CA LEU A 187 28.37 -11.26 12.59
C LEU A 187 29.52 -10.24 12.64
N THR A 188 30.73 -10.72 12.89
CA THR A 188 31.96 -9.93 12.80
C THR A 188 32.29 -9.63 11.34
N TYR A 189 33.10 -8.60 11.09
CA TYR A 189 33.59 -8.27 9.74
C TYR A 189 34.17 -9.48 8.99
N ALA A 190 34.89 -10.34 9.70
CA ALA A 190 35.46 -11.55 9.12
C ALA A 190 34.39 -12.57 8.70
N GLU A 191 33.34 -12.73 9.49
CA GLU A 191 32.20 -13.63 9.20
C GLU A 191 31.34 -13.10 8.06
N ILE A 192 31.13 -11.78 8.01
CA ILE A 192 30.40 -11.12 6.92
C ILE A 192 31.14 -11.29 5.59
N ALA A 193 32.46 -11.13 5.60
CA ALA A 193 33.29 -11.35 4.42
C ALA A 193 33.18 -12.80 3.90
N VAL A 194 33.14 -13.79 4.80
CA VAL A 194 32.89 -15.20 4.43
C VAL A 194 31.49 -15.37 3.84
N LEU A 195 30.46 -14.86 4.51
CA LEU A 195 29.07 -14.96 4.07
C LEU A 195 28.87 -14.36 2.66
N ASN A 196 29.40 -13.16 2.42
CA ASN A 196 29.29 -12.48 1.14
C ASN A 196 29.95 -13.26 -0.01
N LEU A 197 31.08 -13.92 0.23
CA LEU A 197 31.74 -14.74 -0.78
C LEU A 197 30.98 -16.05 -1.03
N LEU A 198 30.43 -16.68 0.02
CA LEU A 198 29.58 -17.87 -0.12
C LEU A 198 28.30 -17.55 -0.90
N LEU A 199 27.68 -16.39 -0.68
CA LEU A 199 26.48 -15.94 -1.40
C LEU A 199 26.76 -15.66 -2.88
N ARG A 200 28.00 -15.32 -3.23
CA ARG A 200 28.47 -15.18 -4.63
C ARG A 200 28.78 -16.53 -5.29
N GLY A 201 28.54 -17.64 -4.60
CA GLY A 201 28.71 -18.99 -5.12
C GLY A 201 30.13 -19.55 -4.98
N LEU A 202 31.03 -18.90 -4.23
CA LEU A 202 32.36 -19.44 -3.99
C LEU A 202 32.31 -20.61 -3.00
N ASP A 203 33.14 -21.61 -3.22
CA ASP A 203 33.32 -22.71 -2.27
C ASP A 203 34.27 -22.35 -1.12
N GLY A 204 34.32 -23.17 -0.07
CA GLY A 204 35.14 -22.91 1.11
C GLY A 204 36.66 -22.83 0.83
N ALA A 205 37.16 -23.47 -0.23
CA ALA A 205 38.55 -23.39 -0.64
C ALA A 205 38.83 -22.09 -1.41
N GLU A 206 37.90 -21.66 -2.24
CA GLU A 206 37.97 -20.39 -2.96
C GLU A 206 37.89 -19.20 -2.02
N VAL A 207 37.00 -19.25 -1.02
CA VAL A 207 36.92 -18.25 0.06
C VAL A 207 38.25 -18.16 0.82
N ALA A 208 38.86 -19.30 1.14
CA ALA A 208 40.15 -19.37 1.83
C ALA A 208 41.25 -18.67 1.03
N ARG A 209 41.31 -18.95 -0.29
CA ARG A 209 42.26 -18.32 -1.22
C ARG A 209 42.03 -16.81 -1.34
N VAL A 210 40.79 -16.37 -1.51
CA VAL A 210 40.46 -14.93 -1.67
C VAL A 210 40.80 -14.14 -0.41
N ARG A 211 40.64 -14.75 0.78
CA ARG A 211 40.88 -14.07 2.06
C ARG A 211 42.28 -14.26 2.63
N GLY A 212 43.12 -15.09 2.01
CA GLY A 212 44.46 -15.39 2.52
C GLY A 212 44.47 -16.13 3.85
N VAL A 213 43.47 -16.99 4.10
CA VAL A 213 43.33 -17.76 5.35
C VAL A 213 43.26 -19.26 5.07
N SER A 214 43.42 -20.10 6.11
CA SER A 214 43.28 -21.56 5.97
C SER A 214 41.83 -21.99 5.73
N LYS A 215 41.63 -23.16 5.11
CA LYS A 215 40.29 -23.77 4.91
C LYS A 215 39.60 -24.03 6.26
N GLU A 216 40.38 -24.40 7.27
CA GLU A 216 39.95 -24.62 8.65
C GLU A 216 39.40 -23.33 9.27
N THR A 217 40.03 -22.18 8.98
CA THR A 217 39.57 -20.87 9.44
C THR A 217 38.21 -20.53 8.83
N VAL A 218 38.03 -20.77 7.52
CA VAL A 218 36.75 -20.57 6.83
C VAL A 218 35.68 -21.50 7.40
N LYS A 219 36.02 -22.78 7.65
CA LYS A 219 35.10 -23.76 8.24
C LYS A 219 34.66 -23.35 9.66
N SER A 220 35.60 -22.85 10.47
CA SER A 220 35.31 -22.33 11.81
C SER A 220 34.39 -21.12 11.77
N GLN A 221 34.67 -20.17 10.89
CA GLN A 221 33.83 -18.98 10.69
C GLN A 221 32.45 -19.34 10.15
N LEU A 222 32.33 -20.28 9.21
CA LEU A 222 31.04 -20.79 8.74
C LEU A 222 30.24 -21.45 9.87
N LYS A 223 30.89 -22.21 10.75
CA LYS A 223 30.23 -22.79 11.93
C LYS A 223 29.70 -21.71 12.87
N GLN A 224 30.46 -20.65 13.09
CA GLN A 224 30.02 -19.50 13.90
C GLN A 224 28.85 -18.75 13.23
N ILE A 225 28.91 -18.53 11.91
CA ILE A 225 27.82 -17.93 11.15
C ILE A 225 26.55 -18.75 11.32
N LEU A 226 26.61 -20.06 11.04
CA LEU A 226 25.48 -20.97 11.19
C LEU A 226 24.89 -20.95 12.60
N HIS A 227 25.73 -20.93 13.62
CA HIS A 227 25.29 -20.84 15.01
C HIS A 227 24.60 -19.49 15.30
N LYS A 228 25.20 -18.37 14.87
CA LYS A 228 24.67 -17.01 15.11
C LYS A 228 23.37 -16.74 14.33
N THR A 229 23.23 -17.31 13.14
CA THR A 229 22.02 -17.18 12.30
C THR A 229 20.97 -18.25 12.58
N ASN A 230 21.21 -19.11 13.59
CA ASN A 230 20.36 -20.26 13.92
C ASN A 230 20.02 -21.10 12.67
N SER A 231 21.06 -21.46 11.92
CA SER A 231 21.01 -22.25 10.69
C SER A 231 21.73 -23.58 10.93
N ARG A 232 21.13 -24.69 10.50
CA ARG A 232 21.69 -26.04 10.65
C ARG A 232 22.67 -26.39 9.53
N HIS A 233 22.50 -25.80 8.34
CA HIS A 233 23.36 -26.02 7.18
C HIS A 233 23.33 -24.81 6.23
N GLN A 234 24.31 -24.75 5.32
CA GLN A 234 24.54 -23.64 4.40
C GLN A 234 23.33 -23.30 3.53
N ASN A 235 22.59 -24.30 3.03
CA ASN A 235 21.38 -24.04 2.24
C ASN A 235 20.28 -23.33 3.04
N GLN A 236 20.19 -23.59 4.36
CA GLN A 236 19.22 -22.92 5.22
C GLN A 236 19.65 -21.47 5.48
N LEU A 237 20.95 -21.24 5.65
CA LEU A 237 21.52 -19.90 5.75
C LEU A 237 21.21 -19.08 4.48
N PHE A 238 21.36 -19.67 3.30
CA PHE A 238 21.03 -19.03 2.03
C PHE A 238 19.54 -18.77 1.89
N ALA A 239 18.67 -19.73 2.23
CA ALA A 239 17.23 -19.53 2.21
C ALA A 239 16.81 -18.35 3.10
N LYS A 240 17.33 -18.27 4.33
CA LYS A 240 17.06 -17.13 5.23
C LYS A 240 17.51 -15.79 4.64
N TYR A 241 18.66 -15.75 3.97
CA TYR A 241 19.15 -14.55 3.30
C TYR A 241 18.19 -14.09 2.19
N TYR A 242 17.79 -15.00 1.29
CA TYR A 242 16.90 -14.65 0.17
C TYR A 242 15.46 -14.34 0.60
N LEU A 243 15.01 -14.90 1.74
CA LEU A 243 13.71 -14.59 2.34
C LEU A 243 13.71 -13.27 3.14
N GLY A 244 14.84 -12.56 3.21
CA GLY A 244 14.95 -11.30 3.96
C GLY A 244 14.95 -11.48 5.48
N GLU A 245 15.22 -12.70 5.97
CA GLU A 245 15.32 -13.01 7.41
C GLU A 245 16.74 -12.77 7.96
N LEU A 246 17.69 -12.38 7.11
CA LEU A 246 19.03 -11.96 7.53
C LEU A 246 19.25 -10.53 7.08
N ASP A 247 19.48 -9.65 8.05
CA ASP A 247 19.82 -8.26 7.79
C ASP A 247 21.27 -8.17 7.32
N ALA A 248 21.46 -8.36 6.01
CA ALA A 248 22.77 -8.24 5.38
C ALA A 248 23.15 -6.79 5.03
N ASN A 249 22.49 -5.81 5.65
CA ASN A 249 22.91 -4.42 5.62
C ASN A 249 24.08 -4.17 6.59
N LEU A 250 25.22 -4.78 6.27
CA LEU A 250 26.55 -4.29 6.63
C LEU A 250 27.16 -3.59 5.41
N LYS A 251 26.41 -2.62 4.87
CA LYS A 251 26.95 -1.59 4.00
C LYS A 251 27.16 -0.34 4.86
N ARG A 252 28.38 -0.18 5.38
CA ARG A 252 29.00 1.15 5.47
C ARG A 252 29.97 1.26 4.31
#